data_AF-A0A848TY39-F1
#
_entry.id   AF-A0A848TY39-F1
#
_cell.length_a   1.000
_cell.length_b   1.000
_cell.length_c   1.000
_cell.angle_alpha   90.00
_cell.angle_beta   90.00
_cell.angle_gamma   90.00
#
_symmetry.space_group_name_H-M   'P 1'
#
loop_
_entity.id
_entity.type
_entity.pdbx_description
1 polymer ?
#
loop_
_entity_poly.entity_id
_entity_poly.type
_entity_poly.pdbx_seq_one_letter_code
_entity_poly.pdbx_strand_id
1 'polypeptide(L)'
;INEKGYVAVGFESGQHFTEEAVTNSISFIWLALIYASIIDIEEVPDYKKHRNVLSTAAKGNTIFYEIIHRHRITQADNFKMFPGFSSFDKLPKGITLANHNGEEITAYKDTIVFMPLYQVQGEEGFFLIRPIPSWILSFSAFLRRIKFDSFLASLPGISWSNSSKEKLMVNLKVARFFNKPFFHLLGYRNRMVDETHLILYNRERAAKNEMYKDAFWYKK
;
A
#
# COMPACT_ATOMS: atom_id res chain seq x y z
N ILE A 1 7.32 -0.24 -13.31
CA ILE A 1 7.27 -1.73 -13.19
C ILE A 1 5.85 -2.19 -12.89
N ASN A 2 5.25 -1.79 -11.77
CA ASN A 2 3.87 -2.17 -11.40
C ASN A 2 2.82 -1.76 -12.44
N GLU A 3 2.95 -0.57 -13.07
CA GLU A 3 2.06 -0.13 -14.17
C GLU A 3 2.14 -0.99 -15.44
N LYS A 4 3.23 -1.74 -15.60
CA LYS A 4 3.40 -2.70 -16.72
C LYS A 4 2.83 -4.09 -16.39
N GLY A 5 2.15 -4.25 -15.25
CA GLY A 5 1.48 -5.49 -14.88
C GLY A 5 2.34 -6.53 -14.13
N TYR A 6 3.59 -6.22 -13.83
CA TYR A 6 4.48 -7.11 -13.08
C TYR A 6 4.21 -7.02 -11.57
N VAL A 7 4.36 -8.15 -10.88
CA VAL A 7 4.41 -8.16 -9.41
C VAL A 7 5.60 -7.31 -8.98
N ALA A 8 5.33 -6.34 -8.10
CA ALA A 8 6.33 -5.42 -7.58
C ALA A 8 6.16 -5.30 -6.07
N VAL A 9 7.27 -5.40 -5.34
CA VAL A 9 7.31 -5.31 -3.88
C VAL A 9 8.31 -4.21 -3.52
N GLY A 10 7.91 -3.33 -2.60
CA GLY A 10 8.82 -2.45 -1.87
C GLY A 10 9.07 -3.06 -0.50
N PHE A 11 10.32 -3.09 -0.06
CA PHE A 11 10.72 -3.65 1.23
C PHE A 11 11.53 -2.61 2.00
N GLU A 12 11.04 -2.24 3.19
CA GLU A 12 11.70 -1.33 4.11
C GLU A 12 12.51 -2.17 5.11
N SER A 13 13.83 -2.18 4.96
CA SER A 13 14.71 -3.07 5.73
C SER A 13 15.00 -2.61 7.16
N GLY A 14 14.70 -1.34 7.48
CA GLY A 14 15.04 -0.69 8.74
C GLY A 14 15.70 0.67 8.51
N GLN A 15 16.24 1.27 9.57
CA GLN A 15 16.94 2.55 9.47
C GLN A 15 18.21 2.43 8.63
N HIS A 16 18.53 3.47 7.85
CA HIS A 16 19.72 3.48 7.00
C HIS A 16 20.99 3.25 7.84
N PHE A 17 21.89 2.42 7.32
CA PHE A 17 23.20 2.09 7.89
C PHE A 17 23.23 1.30 9.21
N THR A 18 22.11 0.70 9.64
CA THR A 18 22.15 -0.25 10.77
C THR A 18 22.53 -1.65 10.31
N GLU A 19 23.24 -2.40 11.16
CA GLU A 19 23.57 -3.82 10.89
C GLU A 19 22.31 -4.68 10.71
N GLU A 20 21.23 -4.35 11.43
CA GLU A 20 19.93 -5.00 11.28
C GLU A 20 19.35 -4.75 9.87
N ALA A 21 19.40 -3.51 9.37
CA ALA A 21 18.91 -3.20 8.03
C ALA A 21 19.69 -3.95 6.93
N VAL A 22 21.01 -4.10 7.08
CA VAL A 22 21.82 -4.92 6.17
C VAL A 22 21.39 -6.39 6.24
N THR A 23 21.22 -6.94 7.45
CA THR A 23 20.82 -8.34 7.66
C THR A 23 19.43 -8.63 7.11
N ASN A 24 18.48 -7.72 7.31
CA ASN A 24 17.13 -7.78 6.75
C ASN A 24 17.16 -7.68 5.23
N SER A 25 17.97 -6.79 4.66
CA SER A 25 18.11 -6.64 3.20
C SER A 25 18.66 -7.91 2.56
N ILE A 26 19.72 -8.49 3.11
CA ILE A 26 20.29 -9.76 2.63
C ILE A 26 19.24 -10.87 2.67
N SER A 27 18.53 -11.00 3.79
CA SER A 27 17.48 -12.02 3.94
C SER A 27 16.34 -11.82 2.97
N PHE A 28 15.92 -10.58 2.73
CA PHE A 28 14.90 -10.25 1.74
C PHE A 28 15.36 -10.59 0.32
N ILE A 29 16.60 -10.28 -0.06
CA ILE A 29 17.14 -10.59 -1.40
C ILE A 29 17.12 -12.09 -1.65
N TRP A 30 17.63 -12.90 -0.71
CA TRP A 30 17.60 -14.36 -0.84
C TRP A 30 16.19 -14.91 -1.02
N LEU A 31 15.26 -14.45 -0.19
CA LEU A 31 13.85 -14.85 -0.31
C LEU A 31 13.25 -14.36 -1.64
N ALA A 32 13.55 -13.15 -2.09
CA ALA A 32 13.04 -12.63 -3.36
C ALA A 32 13.55 -13.46 -4.55
N LEU A 33 14.81 -13.88 -4.56
CA LEU A 33 15.38 -14.74 -5.60
C LEU A 33 14.73 -16.12 -5.63
N ILE A 34 14.50 -16.72 -4.47
CA ILE A 34 13.79 -18.00 -4.33
C ILE A 34 12.35 -17.87 -4.84
N TYR A 35 11.60 -16.88 -4.36
CA TYR A 35 10.21 -16.66 -4.77
C TYR A 35 10.09 -16.25 -6.24
N ALA A 36 11.13 -15.68 -6.83
CA ALA A 36 11.20 -15.43 -8.27
C ALA A 36 11.59 -16.67 -9.10
N SER A 37 11.84 -17.82 -8.45
CA SER A 37 12.35 -19.05 -9.09
C SER A 37 13.65 -18.82 -9.86
N ILE A 38 14.50 -17.91 -9.36
CA ILE A 38 15.84 -17.67 -9.91
C ILE A 38 16.85 -18.64 -9.27
N ILE A 39 16.61 -19.01 -8.01
CA ILE A 39 17.44 -19.93 -7.23
C ILE A 39 16.50 -20.91 -6.52
N ASP A 40 16.87 -22.20 -6.50
CA ASP A 40 16.12 -23.23 -5.79
C ASP A 40 16.37 -23.17 -4.27
N ILE A 41 15.39 -23.59 -3.46
CA ILE A 41 15.48 -23.51 -1.99
C ILE A 41 16.66 -24.34 -1.46
N GLU A 42 16.94 -25.45 -2.13
CA GLU A 42 18.00 -26.40 -1.84
C GLU A 42 19.40 -25.82 -2.06
N GLU A 43 19.52 -24.81 -2.93
CA GLU A 43 20.79 -24.14 -3.25
C GLU A 43 21.15 -23.03 -2.26
N VAL A 44 20.22 -22.63 -1.38
CA VAL A 44 20.44 -21.57 -0.40
C VAL A 44 20.72 -22.18 0.98
N PRO A 45 21.97 -22.12 1.47
CA PRO A 45 22.30 -22.55 2.82
C PRO A 45 21.44 -21.81 3.85
N ASP A 46 20.88 -22.55 4.80
CA ASP A 46 20.08 -21.99 5.89
C ASP A 46 18.88 -21.14 5.45
N TYR A 47 18.18 -21.46 4.35
CA TYR A 47 16.95 -20.77 3.92
C TYR A 47 16.00 -20.39 5.08
N LYS A 48 15.79 -21.31 6.03
CA LYS A 48 14.92 -21.08 7.21
C LYS A 48 15.39 -19.91 8.07
N LYS A 49 16.70 -19.64 8.14
CA LYS A 49 17.29 -18.51 8.86
C LYS A 49 16.80 -17.18 8.28
N HIS A 50 16.81 -17.01 6.96
CA HIS A 50 16.35 -15.77 6.33
C HIS A 50 14.88 -15.46 6.63
N ARG A 51 14.02 -16.49 6.62
CA ARG A 51 12.62 -16.35 7.03
C ARG A 51 12.48 -15.96 8.51
N ASN A 52 13.28 -16.57 9.38
CA ASN A 52 13.26 -16.28 10.83
C ASN A 52 13.77 -14.88 11.15
N VAL A 53 14.79 -14.39 10.44
CA VAL A 53 15.30 -13.01 10.56
C VAL A 53 14.17 -12.02 10.30
N LEU A 54 13.50 -12.13 9.13
CA LEU A 54 12.42 -11.20 8.78
C LEU A 54 11.21 -11.34 9.71
N SER A 55 10.87 -12.56 10.12
CA SER A 55 9.77 -12.80 11.07
C SER A 55 10.03 -12.16 12.44
N THR A 56 11.29 -12.21 12.92
CA THR A 56 11.70 -11.59 14.18
C THR A 56 11.69 -10.07 14.06
N ALA A 57 12.23 -9.52 12.96
CA ALA A 57 12.21 -8.08 12.67
C ALA A 57 10.77 -7.53 12.60
N ALA A 58 9.84 -8.31 12.04
CA ALA A 58 8.42 -7.96 12.01
C ALA A 58 7.73 -8.01 13.40
N LYS A 59 8.38 -8.57 14.43
CA LYS A 59 7.82 -8.75 15.79
C LYS A 59 6.42 -9.39 15.80
N GLY A 60 6.18 -10.31 14.86
CA GLY A 60 4.87 -10.96 14.69
C GLY A 60 3.77 -10.07 14.11
N ASN A 61 4.08 -8.83 13.69
CA ASN A 61 3.11 -7.97 13.03
C ASN A 61 2.82 -8.50 11.62
N THR A 62 1.61 -9.03 11.46
CA THR A 62 1.06 -9.54 10.18
C THR A 62 -0.12 -8.70 9.70
N ILE A 63 -0.33 -7.53 10.33
CA ILE A 63 -1.46 -6.66 10.06
C ILE A 63 -1.18 -5.88 8.77
N PHE A 64 -2.18 -5.84 7.90
CA PHE A 64 -2.17 -4.96 6.75
C PHE A 64 -2.67 -3.58 7.14
N TYR A 65 -2.02 -2.55 6.63
CA TYR A 65 -2.41 -1.16 6.87
C TYR A 65 -2.70 -0.45 5.55
N GLU A 66 -3.65 0.46 5.56
CA GLU A 66 -3.83 1.43 4.49
C GLU A 66 -3.44 2.84 4.96
N ILE A 67 -2.83 3.60 4.05
CA ILE A 67 -2.57 5.02 4.24
C ILE A 67 -3.89 5.77 4.05
N ILE A 68 -4.36 6.44 5.10
CA ILE A 68 -5.57 7.26 5.08
C ILE A 68 -5.26 8.76 4.97
N HIS A 69 -4.03 9.15 5.27
CA HIS A 69 -3.57 10.53 5.11
C HIS A 69 -2.06 10.54 4.81
N ARG A 70 -1.66 11.42 3.90
CA ARG A 70 -0.27 11.74 3.62
C ARG A 70 -0.11 13.24 3.85
N HIS A 71 0.66 13.61 4.86
CA HIS A 71 0.98 15.01 5.14
C HIS A 71 2.14 15.43 4.24
N ARG A 72 1.84 16.17 3.18
CA ARG A 72 2.86 16.63 2.22
C ARG A 72 3.53 17.91 2.71
N ILE A 73 4.81 18.04 2.40
CA ILE A 73 5.60 19.22 2.66
C ILE A 73 6.36 19.59 1.39
N THR A 74 6.73 20.85 1.26
CA THR A 74 7.55 21.40 0.18
C THR A 74 8.84 21.99 0.74
N GLN A 75 9.81 22.29 -0.11
CA GLN A 75 11.06 22.94 0.33
C GLN A 75 10.84 24.34 0.92
N ALA A 76 9.72 24.99 0.63
CA ALA A 76 9.38 26.30 1.17
C ALA A 76 8.74 26.21 2.56
N ASP A 77 8.30 25.02 2.98
CA ASP A 77 7.61 24.84 4.25
C ASP A 77 8.60 24.74 5.42
N ASN A 78 8.31 25.49 6.49
CA ASN A 78 8.93 25.30 7.79
C ASN A 78 8.17 24.19 8.53
N PHE A 79 8.54 22.94 8.27
CA PHE A 79 7.94 21.77 8.89
C PHE A 79 8.87 21.18 9.95
N LYS A 80 8.30 20.88 11.13
CA LYS A 80 9.01 20.18 12.20
C LYS A 80 8.09 19.20 12.91
N MET A 81 8.41 17.91 12.81
CA MET A 81 7.76 16.89 13.64
C MET A 81 8.15 17.08 15.11
N PHE A 82 7.18 16.95 16.02
CA PHE A 82 7.50 16.89 17.44
C PHE A 82 8.14 15.53 17.78
N PRO A 83 9.14 15.51 18.67
CA PRO A 83 9.85 14.27 19.01
C PRO A 83 8.96 13.30 19.80
N GLY A 84 9.30 12.02 19.75
CA GLY A 84 8.69 10.98 20.59
C GLY A 84 7.69 10.07 19.87
N PHE A 85 7.44 10.28 18.58
CA PHE A 85 6.61 9.40 17.77
C PHE A 85 7.45 8.37 17.01
N SER A 86 7.03 7.11 17.07
CA SER A 86 7.57 6.01 16.27
C SER A 86 6.54 5.55 15.24
N SER A 87 7.02 4.93 14.16
CA SER A 87 6.12 4.28 13.20
C SER A 87 5.27 3.22 13.90
N PHE A 88 3.98 3.19 13.56
CA PHE A 88 2.95 2.33 14.14
C PHE A 88 2.45 2.71 15.54
N ASP A 89 2.85 3.87 16.06
CA ASP A 89 2.29 4.38 17.33
C ASP A 89 0.81 4.73 17.17
N LYS A 90 0.00 4.25 18.11
CA LYS A 90 -1.41 4.62 18.24
C LYS A 90 -1.51 5.94 18.97
N LEU A 91 -2.18 6.91 18.35
CA LEU A 91 -2.31 8.25 18.86
C LEU A 91 -3.78 8.56 19.12
N PRO A 92 -4.15 8.99 20.34
CA PRO A 92 -5.50 9.44 20.62
C PRO A 92 -5.78 10.78 19.91
N LYS A 93 -7.06 11.06 19.70
CA LYS A 93 -7.52 12.38 19.27
C LYS A 93 -6.94 13.49 20.17
N GLY A 94 -6.50 14.58 19.56
CA GLY A 94 -6.06 15.79 20.26
C GLY A 94 -4.55 15.88 20.49
N ILE A 95 -3.76 14.85 20.13
CA ILE A 95 -2.29 14.92 20.22
C ILE A 95 -1.74 15.80 19.10
N THR A 96 -0.91 16.78 19.45
CA THR A 96 -0.15 17.57 18.48
C THR A 96 1.06 16.77 17.97
N LEU A 97 1.15 16.66 16.65
CA LEU A 97 2.12 15.84 15.91
C LEU A 97 3.33 16.65 15.46
N ALA A 98 3.08 17.85 14.96
CA ALA A 98 4.08 18.64 14.27
C ALA A 98 3.71 20.13 14.28
N ASN A 99 4.68 20.97 13.99
CA ASN A 99 4.47 22.34 13.57
C ASN A 99 4.69 22.44 12.05
N HIS A 100 3.81 23.16 11.36
CA HIS A 100 3.91 23.43 9.94
C HIS A 100 3.61 24.91 9.69
N ASN A 101 4.63 25.66 9.28
CA ASN A 101 4.54 27.10 9.02
C ASN A 101 3.99 27.91 10.20
N GLY A 102 4.29 27.49 11.44
CA GLY A 102 3.80 28.13 12.65
C GLY A 102 2.49 27.55 13.18
N GLU A 103 1.77 26.74 12.41
CA GLU A 103 0.53 26.09 12.85
C GLU A 103 0.78 24.70 13.42
N GLU A 104 0.09 24.37 14.51
CA GLU A 104 0.13 23.04 15.10
C GLU A 104 -0.77 22.06 14.35
N ILE A 105 -0.23 20.90 14.01
CA ILE A 105 -0.99 19.81 13.40
C ILE A 105 -1.40 18.83 14.48
N THR A 106 -2.70 18.72 14.72
CA THR A 106 -3.28 17.86 15.76
C THR A 106 -4.04 16.68 15.16
N ALA A 107 -3.97 15.51 15.82
CA ALA A 107 -4.76 14.34 15.45
C ALA A 107 -6.26 14.62 15.64
N TYR A 108 -7.02 14.69 14.54
CA TYR A 108 -8.47 14.97 14.58
C TYR A 108 -9.33 13.82 15.12
N LYS A 109 -8.77 12.61 15.16
CA LYS A 109 -9.36 11.37 15.69
C LYS A 109 -8.24 10.41 16.09
N ASP A 110 -8.61 9.32 16.74
CA ASP A 110 -7.70 8.21 17.01
C ASP A 110 -7.10 7.69 15.70
N THR A 111 -5.78 7.59 15.67
CA THR A 111 -5.03 7.30 14.45
C THR A 111 -3.76 6.53 14.75
N ILE A 112 -3.09 6.06 13.70
CA ILE A 112 -1.76 5.48 13.79
C ILE A 112 -0.82 6.32 12.93
N VAL A 113 0.28 6.80 13.50
CA VAL A 113 1.30 7.54 12.75
C VAL A 113 2.30 6.58 12.11
N PHE A 114 2.78 6.92 10.91
CA PHE A 114 3.71 6.11 10.15
C PHE A 114 4.74 7.00 9.44
N MET A 115 5.99 6.55 9.45
CA MET A 115 7.15 7.27 8.89
C MET A 115 7.15 8.77 9.27
N PRO A 116 7.19 9.12 10.57
CA PRO A 116 7.35 10.50 10.98
C PRO A 116 8.70 11.05 10.51
N LEU A 117 8.70 12.21 9.87
CA LEU A 117 9.89 12.84 9.28
C LEU A 117 10.67 13.58 10.36
N TYR A 118 11.79 13.00 10.77
CA TYR A 118 12.75 13.66 11.66
C TYR A 118 13.97 14.23 10.93
N GLN A 119 14.31 13.66 9.78
CA GLN A 119 15.42 14.12 8.93
C GLN A 119 14.82 14.89 7.76
N VAL A 120 15.38 16.05 7.40
CA VAL A 120 14.87 16.93 6.34
C VAL A 120 15.23 16.36 4.96
N GLN A 121 14.67 15.19 4.64
CA GLN A 121 14.86 14.52 3.36
C GLN A 121 13.55 13.83 2.97
N GLY A 122 12.79 14.46 2.08
CA GLY A 122 11.52 13.95 1.58
C GLY A 122 10.51 15.04 1.28
N GLU A 123 9.38 14.64 0.71
CA GLU A 123 8.23 15.52 0.42
C GLU A 123 7.05 15.20 1.37
N GLU A 124 7.32 14.41 2.41
CA GLU A 124 6.33 13.82 3.31
C GLU A 124 6.74 14.03 4.75
N GLY A 125 5.92 14.78 5.51
CA GLY A 125 6.15 15.00 6.94
C GLY A 125 5.77 13.80 7.80
N PHE A 126 4.64 13.15 7.50
CA PHE A 126 4.22 11.88 8.11
C PHE A 126 3.05 11.28 7.33
N PHE A 127 2.73 10.03 7.64
CA PHE A 127 1.53 9.37 7.17
C PHE A 127 0.63 8.99 8.35
N LEU A 128 -0.67 8.97 8.12
CA LEU A 128 -1.61 8.31 9.02
C LEU A 128 -2.11 7.03 8.36
N ILE A 129 -2.09 5.95 9.11
CA ILE A 129 -2.50 4.63 8.67
C ILE A 129 -3.64 4.09 9.53
N ARG A 130 -4.36 3.10 9.01
CA ARG A 130 -5.29 2.29 9.81
C ARG A 130 -5.18 0.82 9.41
N PRO A 131 -5.43 -0.12 10.34
CA PRO A 131 -5.43 -1.54 10.02
C PRO A 131 -6.59 -1.87 9.07
N ILE A 132 -6.33 -2.76 8.13
CA ILE A 132 -7.33 -3.39 7.27
C ILE A 132 -7.67 -4.74 7.89
N PRO A 133 -8.93 -4.96 8.33
CA PRO A 133 -9.35 -6.26 8.84
C PRO A 133 -9.14 -7.38 7.82
N SER A 134 -8.67 -8.55 8.27
CA SER A 134 -8.38 -9.68 7.38
C SER A 134 -9.59 -10.16 6.57
N TRP A 135 -10.80 -10.06 7.12
CA TRP A 135 -12.02 -10.42 6.40
C TRP A 135 -12.30 -9.49 5.21
N ILE A 136 -11.91 -8.21 5.29
CA ILE A 136 -12.02 -7.25 4.18
C ILE A 136 -11.06 -7.65 3.05
N LEU A 137 -9.86 -8.13 3.39
CA LEU A 137 -8.89 -8.64 2.42
C LEU A 137 -9.39 -9.93 1.74
N SER A 138 -9.97 -10.86 2.52
CA SER A 138 -10.55 -12.08 1.96
C SER A 138 -11.74 -11.78 1.05
N PHE A 139 -12.61 -10.84 1.45
CA PHE A 139 -13.74 -10.41 0.64
C PHE A 139 -13.27 -9.71 -0.64
N SER A 140 -12.27 -8.84 -0.55
CA SER A 140 -11.60 -8.25 -1.71
C SER A 140 -11.09 -9.30 -2.68
N ALA A 141 -10.35 -10.30 -2.18
CA ALA A 141 -9.81 -11.38 -3.01
C ALA A 141 -10.93 -12.16 -3.70
N PHE A 142 -12.01 -12.46 -2.98
CA PHE A 142 -13.19 -13.09 -3.54
C PHE A 142 -13.83 -12.26 -4.67
N LEU A 143 -14.07 -10.97 -4.44
CA LEU A 143 -14.68 -10.07 -5.44
C LEU A 143 -13.80 -9.91 -6.69
N ARG A 144 -12.47 -9.89 -6.52
CA ARG A 144 -11.52 -9.87 -7.63
C ARG A 144 -11.58 -11.16 -8.44
N ARG A 145 -11.68 -12.32 -7.78
CA ARG A 145 -11.78 -13.64 -8.44
C ARG A 145 -13.03 -13.78 -9.31
N ILE A 146 -14.19 -13.29 -8.84
CA ILE A 146 -15.44 -13.36 -9.61
C ILE A 146 -15.56 -12.32 -10.71
N LYS A 147 -14.52 -11.51 -10.97
CA LYS A 147 -14.53 -10.42 -11.96
C LYS A 147 -15.74 -9.49 -11.76
N PHE A 148 -15.92 -9.03 -10.51
CA PHE A 148 -17.01 -8.13 -10.13
C PHE A 148 -16.93 -6.77 -10.87
N ASP A 149 -15.81 -6.49 -11.56
CA ASP A 149 -15.65 -5.35 -12.46
C ASP A 149 -16.73 -5.25 -13.54
N SER A 150 -17.15 -6.40 -14.06
CA SER A 150 -18.20 -6.47 -15.07
C SER A 150 -19.57 -6.09 -14.51
N PHE A 151 -19.82 -6.38 -13.22
CA PHE A 151 -21.02 -5.94 -12.52
C PHE A 151 -20.95 -4.45 -12.16
N LEU A 152 -19.77 -3.93 -11.76
CA LEU A 152 -19.63 -2.50 -11.46
C LEU A 152 -20.02 -1.62 -12.64
N ALA A 153 -19.69 -2.01 -13.87
CA ALA A 153 -20.07 -1.29 -15.08
C ALA A 153 -21.59 -1.27 -15.38
N SER A 154 -22.38 -2.07 -14.67
CA SER A 154 -23.85 -2.07 -14.78
C SER A 154 -24.52 -1.16 -13.76
N LEU A 155 -23.76 -0.62 -12.80
CA LEU A 155 -24.30 0.26 -11.76
C LEU A 155 -24.54 1.68 -12.29
N PRO A 156 -25.55 2.39 -11.77
CA PRO A 156 -25.84 3.76 -12.19
C PRO A 156 -24.62 4.67 -11.99
N GLY A 157 -24.24 5.38 -13.06
CA GLY A 157 -23.09 6.29 -13.05
C GLY A 157 -21.73 5.62 -13.22
N ILE A 158 -21.66 4.32 -13.51
CA ILE A 158 -20.42 3.63 -13.85
C ILE A 158 -20.53 3.06 -15.27
N SER A 159 -19.53 3.31 -16.11
CA SER A 159 -19.48 2.80 -17.49
C SER A 159 -18.07 2.45 -17.92
N TRP A 160 -17.92 1.63 -18.97
CA TRP A 160 -16.62 1.41 -19.59
C TRP A 160 -16.21 2.62 -20.43
N SER A 161 -15.00 3.11 -20.25
CA SER A 161 -14.47 4.23 -21.05
C SER A 161 -13.83 3.79 -22.37
N ASN A 162 -13.60 2.48 -22.57
CA ASN A 162 -13.05 1.94 -23.80
C ASN A 162 -13.55 0.51 -24.10
N SER A 163 -13.47 0.12 -25.37
CA SER A 163 -13.88 -1.21 -25.87
C SER A 163 -13.05 -2.35 -25.29
N SER A 164 -11.78 -2.11 -24.90
CA SER A 164 -10.94 -3.09 -24.22
C SER A 164 -11.37 -3.35 -22.77
N LYS A 165 -12.32 -2.57 -22.23
CA LYS A 165 -12.86 -2.71 -20.87
C LYS A 165 -11.75 -2.69 -19.81
N GLU A 166 -10.73 -1.86 -20.01
CA GLU A 166 -9.59 -1.73 -19.08
C GLU A 166 -9.81 -0.61 -18.06
N LYS A 167 -10.71 0.31 -18.41
CA LYS A 167 -10.94 1.56 -17.69
C LYS A 167 -12.42 1.79 -17.45
N LEU A 168 -12.83 1.91 -16.19
CA LEU A 168 -14.18 2.34 -15.82
C LEU A 168 -14.21 3.86 -15.60
N MET A 169 -15.24 4.53 -16.10
CA MET A 169 -15.57 5.91 -15.78
C MET A 169 -16.65 5.90 -14.70
N VAL A 170 -16.42 6.61 -13.59
CA VAL A 170 -17.36 6.74 -12.47
C VAL A 170 -17.78 8.20 -12.35
N ASN A 171 -19.09 8.46 -12.44
CA ASN A 171 -19.69 9.75 -12.15
C ASN A 171 -20.00 9.85 -10.65
N LEU A 172 -19.23 10.68 -9.96
CA LEU A 172 -19.28 10.86 -8.51
C LEU A 172 -20.59 11.52 -8.03
N LYS A 173 -21.37 12.16 -8.92
CA LYS A 173 -22.70 12.71 -8.55
C LYS A 173 -23.73 11.62 -8.31
N VAL A 174 -23.63 10.51 -9.06
CA VAL A 174 -24.57 9.38 -9.01
C VAL A 174 -24.03 8.27 -8.09
N ALA A 175 -22.75 7.93 -8.25
CA ALA A 175 -22.07 6.87 -7.51
C ALA A 175 -21.49 7.35 -6.16
N ARG A 176 -22.21 8.20 -5.41
CA ARG A 176 -21.72 8.85 -4.17
C ARG A 176 -21.28 7.87 -3.08
N PHE A 177 -21.87 6.68 -3.05
CA PHE A 177 -21.54 5.62 -2.09
C PHE A 177 -20.22 4.90 -2.41
N PHE A 178 -19.75 4.99 -3.66
CA PHE A 178 -18.50 4.37 -4.09
C PHE A 178 -17.33 5.29 -3.82
N ASN A 179 -16.80 5.19 -2.61
CA ASN A 179 -15.66 5.97 -2.18
C ASN A 179 -14.33 5.39 -2.71
N LYS A 180 -13.28 6.22 -2.72
CA LYS A 180 -11.93 5.82 -3.17
C LYS A 180 -11.41 4.54 -2.47
N PRO A 181 -11.57 4.36 -1.14
CA PRO A 181 -11.16 3.14 -0.44
C PRO A 181 -11.78 1.85 -1.00
N PHE A 182 -13.09 1.86 -1.34
CA PHE A 182 -13.77 0.70 -1.91
C PHE A 182 -13.13 0.26 -3.23
N PHE A 183 -12.86 1.19 -4.14
CA PHE A 183 -12.24 0.87 -5.43
C PHE A 183 -10.78 0.45 -5.28
N HIS A 184 -10.02 1.07 -4.36
CA HIS A 184 -8.66 0.63 -4.06
C HIS A 184 -8.61 -0.81 -3.56
N LEU A 185 -9.56 -1.18 -2.69
CA LEU A 185 -9.66 -2.53 -2.16
C LEU A 185 -9.95 -3.56 -3.27
N LEU A 186 -10.73 -3.18 -4.29
CA LEU A 186 -11.00 -4.03 -5.45
C LEU A 186 -9.85 -4.07 -6.47
N GLY A 187 -8.70 -3.46 -6.15
CA GLY A 187 -7.52 -3.48 -7.02
C GLY A 187 -7.55 -2.40 -8.11
N TYR A 188 -8.47 -1.43 -8.05
CA TYR A 188 -8.46 -0.32 -9.00
C TYR A 188 -7.50 0.79 -8.58
N ARG A 189 -6.88 1.41 -9.58
CA ARG A 189 -6.25 2.72 -9.42
C ARG A 189 -7.23 3.78 -9.88
N ASN A 190 -7.41 4.82 -9.10
CA ASN A 190 -8.22 5.97 -9.49
C ASN A 190 -7.35 7.09 -10.05
N ARG A 191 -7.87 7.79 -11.05
CA ARG A 191 -7.38 9.09 -11.49
C ARG A 191 -8.59 9.99 -11.63
N MET A 192 -8.61 11.10 -10.90
CA MET A 192 -9.64 12.12 -11.14
C MET A 192 -9.37 12.76 -12.50
N VAL A 193 -10.41 12.83 -13.32
CA VAL A 193 -10.36 13.51 -14.62
C VAL A 193 -10.84 14.95 -14.45
N ASP A 194 -11.92 15.10 -13.69
CA ASP A 194 -12.49 16.39 -13.31
C ASP A 194 -13.12 16.28 -11.90
N GLU A 195 -13.80 17.33 -11.45
CA GLU A 195 -14.44 17.42 -10.13
C GLU A 195 -15.54 16.36 -9.90
N THR A 196 -16.02 15.74 -10.97
CA THR A 196 -17.22 14.88 -11.00
C THR A 196 -16.97 13.50 -11.59
N HIS A 197 -15.85 13.29 -12.29
CA HIS A 197 -15.53 12.05 -12.97
C HIS A 197 -14.19 11.46 -12.52
N LEU A 198 -14.23 10.16 -12.28
CA LEU A 198 -13.08 9.38 -11.83
C LEU A 198 -12.87 8.20 -12.79
N ILE A 199 -11.68 8.09 -13.37
CA ILE A 199 -11.28 6.92 -14.15
C ILE A 199 -10.64 5.89 -13.23
N LEU A 200 -11.14 4.67 -13.27
CA LEU A 200 -10.60 3.51 -12.58
C LEU A 200 -9.89 2.59 -13.56
N TYR A 201 -8.62 2.30 -13.29
CA TYR A 201 -7.82 1.34 -14.04
C TYR A 201 -7.85 0.00 -13.32
N ASN A 202 -8.31 -1.06 -13.99
CA ASN A 202 -8.32 -2.40 -13.42
C ASN A 202 -6.90 -3.00 -13.45
N ARG A 203 -6.25 -3.14 -12.30
CA ARG A 203 -4.91 -3.74 -12.22
C ARG A 203 -4.91 -5.21 -12.65
N GLU A 204 -5.98 -5.96 -12.37
CA GLU A 204 -6.04 -7.40 -12.66
C GLU A 204 -6.00 -7.68 -14.17
N ARG A 205 -6.58 -6.80 -14.98
CA ARG A 205 -6.55 -6.96 -16.45
C ARG A 205 -5.19 -6.64 -17.05
N ALA A 206 -4.46 -5.71 -16.46
CA ALA A 206 -3.09 -5.39 -16.86
C ALA A 206 -2.06 -6.35 -16.24
N ALA A 207 -2.43 -7.08 -15.18
CA ALA A 207 -1.54 -7.96 -14.44
C ALA A 207 -1.13 -9.16 -15.31
N LYS A 208 0.16 -9.47 -15.30
CA LYS A 208 0.74 -10.62 -16.02
C LYS A 208 0.60 -11.91 -15.22
N ASN A 209 -0.59 -12.16 -14.66
CA ASN A 209 -0.86 -13.29 -13.77
C ASN A 209 -0.49 -14.65 -14.41
N GLU A 210 -0.67 -14.79 -15.72
CA GLU A 210 -0.29 -15.99 -16.48
C GLU A 210 1.21 -16.31 -16.39
N MET A 211 2.10 -15.32 -16.21
CA MET A 211 3.53 -15.56 -16.04
C MET A 211 3.87 -16.25 -14.72
N TYR A 212 2.96 -16.19 -13.73
CA TYR A 212 3.20 -16.66 -12.38
C TYR A 212 2.36 -17.90 -12.02
N LYS A 213 1.56 -18.42 -12.97
CA LYS A 213 0.59 -19.48 -12.70
C LYS A 213 1.21 -20.78 -12.16
N ASP A 214 2.47 -21.03 -12.51
CA ASP A 214 3.22 -22.23 -12.13
C ASP A 214 4.17 -21.95 -10.95
N ALA A 215 4.22 -20.72 -10.43
CA ALA A 215 5.04 -20.38 -9.28
C ALA A 215 4.47 -21.01 -8.00
N PHE A 216 5.33 -21.59 -7.16
CA PHE A 216 4.92 -22.34 -5.97
C PHE A 216 4.11 -21.52 -4.95
N TRP A 217 4.27 -20.20 -4.94
CA TRP A 217 3.56 -19.27 -4.06
C TRP A 217 2.23 -18.77 -4.66
N TYR A 218 2.00 -18.96 -5.95
CA TYR A 218 0.81 -18.47 -6.63
C TYR A 218 -0.37 -19.42 -6.36
N LYS A 219 -1.35 -18.95 -5.59
CA LYS A 219 -2.59 -19.68 -5.30
C LYS A 219 -3.75 -19.07 -6.09
N LYS A 220 -4.49 -19.90 -6.83
CA LYS A 220 -5.72 -19.52 -7.56
C LYS A 220 -6.91 -19.24 -6.63
#